data_AF-A0A078B0T6-F1
#
_entry.id   AF-A0A078B0T6-F1
#
_cell.length_a   1.000
_cell.length_b   1.000
_cell.length_c   1.000
_cell.angle_alpha   90.00
_cell.angle_beta   90.00
_cell.angle_gamma   90.00
#
_symmetry.space_group_name_H-M   'P 1'
#
loop_
_entity.id
_entity.type
_entity.pdbx_description
1 polymer ?
#
loop_
_entity_poly.entity_id
_entity_poly.type
_entity_poly.pdbx_seq_one_letter_code
_entity_poly.pdbx_strand_id
1 'polypeptide(L)'
;MNCDYNPLKKQYLRCLDYIFRCDYPNEFPSIIQTVIQSISVFEDQKLLTGLQVLHVLFKSIDFNGKEYKIKRQLSNEIALQTFDILGNVMNNIMNIINTEQTNAHKKEVSEYFLNHQKLDQWMTIFKTLIDQPLSTEITQFTEDTEKIEENEQKIEWKIKSICSFITFKLFYTYQKSWLLANRMVELSDLLYQKYAIGFLESHLKILYSKPTQFISRKTFMFSAQFVALCLKHTPTLDLLIPQIEKLLVEVLVKSCLLSQKEYIMLNDDPVEFIRYTEQSHEEETLKIC
;
A
#
# COMPACT_ATOMS: atom_id res chain seq x y z
N MET A 1 16.28 -15.43 3.24
CA MET A 1 15.92 -16.81 2.83
C MET A 1 15.51 -16.73 1.37
N ASN A 2 16.08 -17.56 0.48
CA ASN A 2 15.72 -17.54 -0.95
C ASN A 2 14.21 -17.70 -1.10
N CYS A 3 13.53 -16.64 -1.55
CA CYS A 3 12.20 -16.79 -2.12
C CYS A 3 12.37 -17.67 -3.36
N ASP A 4 12.27 -18.98 -3.20
CA ASP A 4 12.27 -19.93 -4.29
C ASP A 4 11.20 -19.48 -5.28
N TYR A 5 11.66 -18.90 -6.39
CA TYR A 5 10.84 -18.60 -7.54
C TYR A 5 10.37 -19.94 -8.09
N ASN A 6 9.22 -20.41 -7.60
CA ASN A 6 8.61 -21.64 -8.08
C ASN A 6 7.71 -21.28 -9.27
N PRO A 7 8.19 -21.43 -10.53
CA PRO A 7 7.42 -21.06 -11.71
C PRO A 7 6.09 -21.81 -11.79
N LEU A 8 6.01 -23.03 -11.26
CA LEU A 8 4.78 -23.81 -11.21
C LEU A 8 3.77 -23.14 -10.29
N LYS A 9 4.19 -22.70 -9.09
CA LYS A 9 3.29 -22.00 -8.15
C LYS A 9 2.68 -20.75 -8.79
N LYS A 10 3.48 -19.98 -9.53
CA LYS A 10 3.01 -18.79 -10.27
C LYS A 10 1.98 -19.15 -11.34
N GLN A 11 2.17 -20.25 -12.07
CA GLN A 11 1.20 -20.70 -13.06
C GLN A 11 -0.08 -21.23 -12.41
N TYR A 12 0.00 -21.98 -11.31
CA TYR A 12 -1.19 -22.40 -10.56
C TYR A 12 -2.00 -21.20 -10.06
N LEU A 13 -1.36 -20.16 -9.54
CA LEU A 13 -2.04 -18.93 -9.13
C LEU A 13 -2.72 -18.21 -10.32
N ARG A 14 -2.17 -18.30 -11.53
CA ARG A 14 -2.81 -17.76 -12.75
C ARG A 14 -4.00 -18.60 -13.20
N CYS A 15 -3.90 -19.93 -13.11
CA CYS A 15 -5.03 -20.82 -13.37
C CYS A 15 -6.16 -20.54 -12.38
N LEU A 16 -5.83 -20.35 -11.09
CA LEU A 16 -6.80 -20.00 -10.06
C LEU A 16 -7.46 -18.63 -10.33
N ASP A 17 -6.72 -17.62 -10.79
CA ASP A 17 -7.31 -16.33 -11.21
C ASP A 17 -8.38 -16.53 -12.29
N TYR A 18 -8.10 -17.38 -13.29
CA TYR A 18 -9.07 -17.68 -14.35
C TYR A 18 -10.30 -18.45 -13.82
N ILE A 19 -10.08 -19.47 -13.01
CA ILE A 19 -11.16 -20.27 -12.38
C ILE A 19 -12.05 -19.35 -11.54
N PHE A 20 -11.48 -18.52 -10.68
CA PHE A 20 -12.29 -17.64 -9.81
C PHE A 20 -13.12 -16.63 -10.60
N ARG A 21 -12.62 -16.12 -11.73
CA ARG A 21 -13.41 -15.22 -12.58
C ARG A 21 -14.62 -15.89 -13.24
N CYS A 22 -14.54 -17.20 -13.49
CA CYS A 22 -15.60 -17.94 -14.18
C CYS A 22 -16.56 -18.60 -13.20
N ASP A 23 -16.03 -19.17 -12.12
CA ASP A 23 -16.70 -20.20 -11.32
C ASP A 23 -17.03 -19.70 -9.90
N TYR A 24 -16.34 -18.69 -9.39
CA TYR A 24 -16.63 -18.13 -8.06
C TYR A 24 -17.68 -17.01 -8.16
N PRO A 25 -18.72 -16.98 -7.31
CA PRO A 25 -18.93 -17.81 -6.11
C PRO A 25 -19.77 -19.08 -6.31
N ASN A 26 -20.43 -19.25 -7.46
CA ASN A 26 -21.52 -20.22 -7.61
C ASN A 26 -21.04 -21.68 -7.65
N GLU A 27 -20.01 -21.95 -8.45
CA GLU A 27 -19.48 -23.31 -8.66
C GLU A 27 -18.33 -23.64 -7.70
N PHE A 28 -17.72 -22.62 -7.08
CA PHE A 28 -16.63 -22.81 -6.13
C PHE A 28 -16.81 -22.10 -4.76
N PRO A 29 -17.93 -22.29 -4.04
CA PRO A 29 -18.23 -21.55 -2.82
C PRO A 29 -17.35 -21.92 -1.62
N SER A 30 -16.84 -23.16 -1.58
CA SER A 30 -16.08 -23.69 -0.43
C SER A 30 -14.65 -23.15 -0.32
N ILE A 31 -14.14 -22.46 -1.34
CA ILE A 31 -12.75 -21.98 -1.38
C ILE A 31 -12.41 -21.06 -0.21
N ILE A 32 -13.35 -20.21 0.24
CA ILE A 32 -13.13 -19.31 1.38
C ILE A 32 -12.82 -20.14 2.64
N GLN A 33 -13.57 -21.22 2.87
CA GLN A 33 -13.36 -22.06 4.04
C GLN A 33 -12.01 -22.78 3.99
N THR A 34 -11.60 -23.26 2.81
CA THR A 34 -10.27 -23.85 2.60
C THR A 34 -9.15 -22.85 2.83
N VAL A 35 -9.31 -21.61 2.36
CA VAL A 35 -8.36 -20.51 2.60
C VAL A 35 -8.27 -20.20 4.09
N ILE A 36 -9.40 -20.07 4.78
CA ILE A 36 -9.46 -19.84 6.23
C ILE A 36 -8.71 -20.93 6.97
N GLN A 37 -9.01 -22.21 6.70
CA GLN A 37 -8.32 -23.33 7.32
C GLN A 37 -6.82 -23.30 7.05
N SER A 38 -6.40 -22.98 5.82
CA SER A 38 -4.98 -22.91 5.46
C SER A 38 -4.23 -21.80 6.21
N ILE A 39 -4.88 -20.66 6.43
CA ILE A 39 -4.32 -19.52 7.18
C ILE A 39 -4.29 -19.80 8.68
N SER A 40 -5.34 -20.41 9.22
CA SER A 40 -5.48 -20.68 10.67
C SER A 40 -4.50 -21.73 11.21
N VAL A 41 -3.86 -22.53 10.36
CA VAL A 41 -2.87 -23.55 10.78
C VAL A 41 -1.52 -22.92 11.19
N PHE A 42 -1.25 -21.66 10.84
CA PHE A 42 -0.02 -20.93 11.18
C PHE A 42 1.29 -21.68 10.83
N GLU A 43 1.25 -22.55 9.82
CA GLU A 43 2.42 -23.21 9.25
C GLU A 43 2.90 -22.41 8.03
N ASP A 44 4.16 -21.96 8.01
CA ASP A 44 4.68 -20.96 7.06
C ASP A 44 4.27 -21.20 5.59
N GLN A 45 4.39 -22.43 5.10
CA GLN A 45 4.06 -22.75 3.71
C GLN A 45 2.55 -22.75 3.43
N LYS A 46 1.73 -23.24 4.37
CA LYS A 46 0.26 -23.26 4.24
C LYS A 46 -0.33 -21.87 4.44
N LEU A 47 0.19 -21.12 5.39
CA LEU A 47 -0.14 -19.71 5.63
C LEU A 47 0.14 -18.89 4.37
N LEU A 48 1.37 -18.95 3.84
CA LEU A 48 1.76 -18.21 2.64
C LEU A 48 0.90 -18.59 1.44
N THR A 49 0.60 -19.88 1.26
CA THR A 49 -0.23 -20.35 0.16
C THR A 49 -1.69 -19.89 0.32
N GLY A 50 -2.24 -19.95 1.54
CA GLY A 50 -3.58 -19.44 1.85
C GLY A 50 -3.70 -17.94 1.57
N LEU A 51 -2.71 -17.15 1.99
CA LEU A 51 -2.64 -15.71 1.71
C LEU A 51 -2.53 -15.42 0.20
N GLN A 52 -1.73 -16.19 -0.54
CA GLN A 52 -1.59 -16.02 -1.99
C GLN A 52 -2.88 -16.37 -2.74
N VAL A 53 -3.58 -17.43 -2.34
CA VAL A 53 -4.89 -17.78 -2.92
C VAL A 53 -5.94 -16.73 -2.58
N LEU A 54 -5.98 -16.24 -1.34
CA LEU A 54 -6.87 -15.15 -0.93
C LEU A 54 -6.62 -13.88 -1.75
N HIS A 55 -5.35 -13.53 -1.97
CA HIS A 55 -4.97 -12.39 -2.80
C HIS A 55 -5.48 -12.54 -4.24
N VAL A 56 -5.30 -13.72 -4.84
CA VAL A 56 -5.79 -14.00 -6.20
C VAL A 56 -7.32 -13.95 -6.25
N LEU A 57 -8.02 -14.48 -5.23
CA LEU A 57 -9.47 -14.40 -5.13
C LEU A 57 -9.95 -12.95 -5.12
N PHE A 58 -9.41 -12.09 -4.24
CA PHE A 58 -9.76 -10.66 -4.23
C PHE A 58 -9.43 -9.97 -5.55
N LYS A 59 -8.30 -10.32 -6.19
CA LYS A 59 -7.90 -9.75 -7.49
C LYS A 59 -8.86 -10.18 -8.62
N SER A 60 -9.38 -11.40 -8.58
CA SER A 60 -10.31 -11.92 -9.59
C SER A 60 -11.66 -11.20 -9.60
N ILE A 61 -12.02 -10.58 -8.47
CA ILE A 61 -13.25 -9.78 -8.32
C ILE A 61 -13.00 -8.40 -8.92
N ASP A 62 -13.17 -8.29 -10.24
CA ASP A 62 -12.98 -7.03 -10.95
C ASP A 62 -14.21 -6.11 -10.81
N PHE A 63 -14.01 -4.94 -10.18
CA PHE A 63 -15.03 -3.90 -9.96
C PHE A 63 -15.44 -3.13 -11.23
N ASN A 64 -14.99 -3.55 -12.40
CA ASN A 64 -15.37 -2.90 -13.65
C ASN A 64 -16.69 -3.44 -14.21
N GLY A 65 -17.47 -2.54 -14.83
CA GLY A 65 -18.65 -2.89 -15.62
C GLY A 65 -19.97 -2.97 -14.85
N LYS A 66 -20.99 -3.53 -15.52
CA LYS A 66 -22.40 -3.51 -15.08
C LYS A 66 -22.67 -4.32 -13.81
N GLU A 67 -21.74 -5.20 -13.42
CA GLU A 67 -21.86 -6.11 -12.27
C GLU A 67 -21.21 -5.56 -10.99
N TYR A 68 -20.75 -4.30 -10.98
CA TYR A 68 -20.04 -3.67 -9.86
C TYR A 68 -20.72 -3.92 -8.50
N LYS A 69 -22.04 -3.77 -8.41
CA LYS A 69 -22.77 -3.94 -7.14
C LYS A 69 -22.68 -5.35 -6.57
N ILE A 70 -22.84 -6.37 -7.42
CA ILE A 70 -22.79 -7.78 -7.02
C ILE A 70 -21.36 -8.13 -6.59
N LYS A 71 -20.37 -7.73 -7.39
CA LYS A 71 -18.95 -7.97 -7.09
C LYS A 71 -18.48 -7.25 -5.82
N ARG A 72 -19.00 -6.05 -5.55
CA ARG A 72 -18.77 -5.35 -4.29
C ARG A 72 -19.34 -6.08 -3.09
N GLN A 73 -20.56 -6.60 -3.21
CA GLN A 73 -21.16 -7.40 -2.15
C GLN A 73 -20.32 -8.65 -1.85
N LEU A 74 -19.89 -9.37 -2.90
CA LEU A 74 -19.02 -10.54 -2.76
C LEU A 74 -17.68 -10.20 -2.10
N SER A 75 -17.06 -9.08 -2.48
CA SER A 75 -15.84 -8.59 -1.83
C SER A 75 -16.06 -8.29 -0.34
N ASN A 76 -17.20 -7.70 0.02
CA ASN A 76 -17.56 -7.44 1.41
C ASN A 76 -17.73 -8.76 2.18
N GLU A 77 -18.41 -9.74 1.61
CA GLU A 77 -18.62 -11.07 2.22
C GLU A 77 -17.31 -11.81 2.48
N ILE A 78 -16.35 -11.77 1.55
CA ILE A 78 -15.02 -12.36 1.76
C ILE A 78 -14.27 -11.61 2.86
N ALA A 79 -14.30 -10.27 2.84
CA ALA A 79 -13.61 -9.46 3.83
C ALA A 79 -14.15 -9.72 5.26
N LEU A 80 -15.48 -9.81 5.42
CA LEU A 80 -16.12 -10.11 6.70
C LEU A 80 -15.67 -11.46 7.29
N GLN A 81 -15.37 -12.45 6.45
CA GLN A 81 -14.95 -13.79 6.89
C GLN A 81 -13.44 -13.93 7.12
N THR A 82 -12.63 -13.08 6.48
CA THR A 82 -11.17 -13.28 6.44
C THR A 82 -10.39 -12.23 7.22
N PHE A 83 -10.90 -11.00 7.38
CA PHE A 83 -10.11 -9.89 7.90
C PHE A 83 -9.78 -10.00 9.39
N ASP A 84 -10.64 -10.62 10.21
CA ASP A 84 -10.32 -10.89 11.61
C ASP A 84 -9.12 -11.85 11.72
N ILE A 85 -9.09 -12.89 10.88
CA ILE A 85 -8.00 -13.87 10.82
C ILE A 85 -6.73 -13.21 10.30
N LEU A 86 -6.83 -12.37 9.26
CA LEU A 86 -5.70 -11.59 8.77
C LEU A 86 -5.17 -10.63 9.84
N GLY A 87 -6.03 -9.98 10.61
CA GLY A 87 -5.63 -9.13 11.73
C GLY A 87 -4.88 -9.91 12.80
N ASN A 88 -5.32 -11.13 13.13
CA ASN A 88 -4.63 -12.02 14.06
C ASN A 88 -3.29 -12.51 13.52
N VAL A 89 -3.25 -12.88 12.24
CA VAL A 89 -2.00 -13.21 11.54
C VAL A 89 -1.05 -12.04 11.58
N MET A 90 -1.51 -10.82 11.28
CA MET A 90 -0.68 -9.61 11.32
C MET A 90 -0.22 -9.27 12.72
N ASN A 91 -1.03 -9.46 13.75
CA ASN A 91 -0.61 -9.25 15.14
C ASN A 91 0.43 -10.29 15.57
N ASN A 92 0.21 -11.56 15.23
CA ASN A 92 1.17 -12.64 15.50
C ASN A 92 2.48 -12.40 14.75
N ILE A 93 2.38 -12.07 13.46
CA ILE A 93 3.50 -11.69 12.63
C ILE A 93 4.16 -10.42 13.19
N MET A 94 3.45 -9.39 13.63
CA MET A 94 4.04 -8.17 14.20
C MET A 94 4.74 -8.42 15.54
N ASN A 95 4.27 -9.38 16.33
CA ASN A 95 5.00 -9.91 17.50
C ASN A 95 6.25 -10.72 17.10
N ILE A 96 6.28 -11.25 15.87
CA ILE A 96 7.38 -12.03 15.27
C ILE A 96 8.29 -11.17 14.36
N ILE A 97 7.85 -9.99 13.89
CA ILE A 97 8.57 -9.07 13.00
C ILE A 97 9.63 -8.33 13.84
N ASN A 98 10.67 -9.09 14.20
CA ASN A 98 12.02 -8.78 13.80
C ASN A 98 12.41 -9.41 12.45
N THR A 99 11.51 -10.11 11.74
CA THR A 99 11.74 -10.54 10.34
C THR A 99 10.43 -10.74 9.57
N GLU A 100 10.31 -10.00 8.46
CA GLU A 100 9.68 -10.36 7.18
C GLU A 100 8.13 -10.41 6.95
N GLN A 101 7.72 -9.47 6.06
CA GLN A 101 6.73 -9.51 4.97
C GLN A 101 5.22 -9.61 5.24
N THR A 102 4.45 -8.61 4.76
CA THR A 102 3.13 -8.83 4.12
C THR A 102 2.85 -7.84 2.97
N ASN A 103 2.24 -8.32 1.89
CA ASN A 103 1.81 -7.55 0.72
C ASN A 103 0.27 -7.44 0.71
N ALA A 104 -0.26 -6.22 0.69
CA ALA A 104 -1.67 -5.95 0.43
C ALA A 104 -1.83 -5.15 -0.86
N HIS A 105 -2.88 -5.44 -1.63
CA HIS A 105 -3.21 -4.76 -2.88
C HIS A 105 -4.61 -4.13 -2.82
N LYS A 106 -4.73 -3.08 -3.63
CA LYS A 106 -5.84 -2.12 -3.83
C LYS A 106 -7.24 -2.73 -3.98
N LYS A 107 -8.22 -2.12 -3.30
CA LYS A 107 -9.45 -1.45 -3.79
C LYS A 107 -10.42 -1.25 -2.59
N GLU A 108 -11.51 -0.52 -2.81
CA GLU A 108 -12.38 0.16 -1.82
C GLU A 108 -12.63 -0.56 -0.47
N VAL A 109 -12.79 0.25 0.58
CA VAL A 109 -12.92 -0.19 1.98
C VAL A 109 -14.23 -0.95 2.19
N SER A 110 -14.10 -2.19 2.69
CA SER A 110 -15.20 -3.08 3.04
C SER A 110 -16.06 -2.53 4.19
N GLU A 111 -17.36 -2.89 4.22
CA GLU A 111 -18.27 -2.61 5.34
C GLU A 111 -17.77 -3.14 6.69
N TYR A 112 -16.83 -4.09 6.69
CA TYR A 112 -16.08 -4.55 7.86
C TYR A 112 -15.50 -3.38 8.69
N PHE A 113 -15.03 -2.33 8.01
CA PHE A 113 -14.37 -1.18 8.64
C PHE A 113 -15.34 -0.16 9.23
N LEU A 114 -16.65 -0.35 9.10
CA LEU A 114 -17.65 0.42 9.85
C LEU A 114 -17.62 0.08 11.35
N ASN A 115 -17.06 -1.06 11.73
CA ASN A 115 -16.79 -1.35 13.13
C ASN A 115 -15.52 -0.62 13.59
N HIS A 116 -15.67 0.33 14.51
CA HIS A 116 -14.57 1.17 14.99
C HIS A 116 -13.42 0.34 15.60
N GLN A 117 -13.70 -0.70 16.38
CA GLN A 117 -12.64 -1.52 16.98
C GLN A 117 -11.81 -2.24 15.91
N LYS A 118 -12.47 -2.71 14.86
CA LYS A 118 -11.82 -3.38 13.72
C LYS A 118 -10.99 -2.38 12.92
N LEU A 119 -11.51 -1.17 12.68
CA LEU A 119 -10.78 -0.08 12.05
C LEU A 119 -9.52 0.29 12.86
N ASP A 120 -9.67 0.47 14.17
CA ASP A 120 -8.59 0.85 15.09
C ASP A 120 -7.39 -0.11 15.03
N GLN A 121 -7.66 -1.42 15.02
CA GLN A 121 -6.63 -2.44 14.90
C GLN A 121 -5.80 -2.26 13.61
N TRP A 122 -6.47 -2.12 12.47
CA TRP A 122 -5.80 -1.95 11.18
C TRP A 122 -5.05 -0.61 11.07
N MET A 123 -5.63 0.49 11.57
CA MET A 123 -4.92 1.78 11.62
C MET A 123 -3.64 1.69 12.45
N THR A 124 -3.71 0.99 13.58
CA THR A 124 -2.54 0.76 14.44
C THR A 124 -1.47 -0.05 13.70
N ILE A 125 -1.85 -1.15 13.03
CA ILE A 125 -0.91 -1.97 12.25
C ILE A 125 -0.24 -1.11 11.15
N PHE A 126 -1.01 -0.36 10.36
CA PHE A 126 -0.46 0.46 9.30
C PHE A 126 0.49 1.54 9.85
N LYS A 127 0.11 2.22 10.93
CA LYS A 127 0.96 3.22 11.55
C LYS A 127 2.27 2.59 12.06
N THR A 128 2.21 1.46 12.75
CA THR A 128 3.39 0.73 13.22
C THR A 128 4.32 0.33 12.07
N LEU A 129 3.79 -0.22 10.98
CA LEU A 129 4.58 -0.60 9.80
C LEU A 129 5.22 0.61 9.10
N ILE A 130 4.53 1.75 9.07
CA ILE A 130 5.07 2.99 8.52
C ILE A 130 6.15 3.58 9.45
N ASP A 131 5.97 3.50 10.76
CA ASP A 131 6.91 4.06 11.75
C ASP A 131 8.11 3.15 12.04
N GLN A 132 8.03 1.88 11.65
CA GLN A 132 9.08 0.88 11.88
C GLN A 132 10.43 1.39 11.35
N PRO A 133 11.44 1.53 12.22
CA PRO A 133 12.78 1.91 11.80
C PRO A 133 13.38 0.80 10.94
N LEU A 134 14.04 1.19 9.86
CA LEU A 134 14.78 0.26 9.00
C LEU A 134 16.27 0.33 9.36
N SER A 135 16.99 -0.76 9.10
CA SER A 135 18.42 -0.82 9.36
C SER A 135 19.20 0.20 8.52
N THR A 136 20.37 0.59 9.01
CA THR A 136 21.26 1.55 8.32
C THR A 136 21.72 1.03 6.97
N GLU A 137 21.89 -0.28 6.82
CA GLU A 137 22.29 -0.93 5.56
C GLU A 137 21.29 -0.69 4.42
N ILE A 138 19.99 -0.63 4.74
CA ILE A 138 18.89 -0.51 3.77
C ILE A 138 18.48 0.96 3.55
N THR A 139 18.86 1.83 4.48
CA THR A 139 18.55 3.28 4.47
C THR A 139 19.76 4.14 4.12
N GLN A 140 20.94 3.56 3.92
CA GLN A 140 22.13 4.30 3.54
C GLN A 140 21.90 5.04 2.22
N PHE A 141 22.11 6.36 2.23
CA PHE A 141 22.03 7.17 1.02
C PHE A 141 23.03 6.66 -0.03
N THR A 142 22.57 6.56 -1.27
CA THR A 142 23.39 6.12 -2.40
C THR A 142 22.82 6.71 -3.69
N GLU A 143 23.71 7.12 -4.59
CA GLU A 143 23.38 7.59 -5.94
C GLU A 143 23.63 6.50 -7.00
N ASP A 144 24.12 5.34 -6.57
CA ASP A 144 24.35 4.18 -7.44
C ASP A 144 23.01 3.55 -7.83
N THR A 145 22.74 3.51 -9.14
CA THR A 145 21.48 3.00 -9.67
C THR A 145 21.23 1.53 -9.38
N GLU A 146 22.27 0.69 -9.42
CA GLU A 146 22.09 -0.75 -9.14
C GLU A 146 21.72 -0.96 -7.67
N LYS A 147 22.38 -0.23 -6.77
CA LYS A 147 22.10 -0.30 -5.33
C LYS A 147 20.73 0.29 -4.99
N ILE A 148 20.29 1.33 -5.70
CA ILE A 148 18.93 1.87 -5.60
C ILE A 148 17.93 0.78 -5.99
N GLU A 149 18.08 0.16 -7.16
CA GLU A 149 17.18 -0.89 -7.64
C GLU A 149 17.13 -2.09 -6.68
N GLU A 150 18.29 -2.53 -6.18
CA GLU A 150 18.37 -3.59 -5.16
C GLU A 150 17.60 -3.22 -3.90
N ASN A 151 17.83 -2.01 -3.36
CA ASN A 151 17.14 -1.54 -2.17
C ASN A 151 15.63 -1.40 -2.39
N GLU A 152 15.17 -1.00 -3.58
CA GLU A 152 13.73 -0.96 -3.90
C GLU A 152 13.09 -2.35 -3.94
N GLN A 153 13.86 -3.39 -4.21
CA GLN A 153 13.37 -4.77 -4.16
C GLN A 153 13.29 -5.35 -2.74
N LYS A 154 13.93 -4.72 -1.76
CA LYS A 154 13.88 -5.16 -0.36
C LYS A 154 12.47 -5.09 0.20
N ILE A 155 12.11 -6.09 0.99
CA ILE A 155 10.74 -6.26 1.44
C ILE A 155 10.30 -5.13 2.36
N GLU A 156 11.19 -4.64 3.20
CA GLU A 156 10.96 -3.54 4.13
C GLU A 156 10.42 -2.31 3.40
N TRP A 157 11.04 -1.96 2.26
CA TRP A 157 10.59 -0.87 1.41
C TRP A 157 9.27 -1.15 0.70
N LYS A 158 9.03 -2.39 0.28
CA LYS A 158 7.76 -2.82 -0.31
C LYS A 158 6.60 -2.70 0.69
N ILE A 159 6.78 -3.17 1.92
CA ILE A 159 5.77 -3.06 3.00
C ILE A 159 5.47 -1.59 3.27
N LYS A 160 6.52 -0.76 3.45
CA LYS A 160 6.36 0.66 3.73
C LYS A 160 5.63 1.38 2.60
N SER A 161 5.99 1.08 1.35
CA SER A 161 5.32 1.59 0.15
C SER A 161 3.83 1.21 0.12
N ILE A 162 3.52 -0.05 0.41
CA ILE A 162 2.14 -0.55 0.43
C ILE A 162 1.33 0.11 1.54
N CYS A 163 1.87 0.20 2.75
CA CYS A 163 1.18 0.83 3.87
C CYS A 163 0.95 2.32 3.58
N SER A 164 1.97 3.03 3.09
CA SER A 164 1.83 4.42 2.68
C SER A 164 0.81 4.62 1.55
N PHE A 165 0.75 3.67 0.61
CA PHE A 165 -0.27 3.68 -0.44
C PHE A 165 -1.68 3.48 0.12
N ILE A 166 -1.86 2.50 1.01
CA ILE A 166 -3.16 2.17 1.61
C ILE A 166 -3.68 3.35 2.42
N THR A 167 -2.84 3.95 3.28
CA THR A 167 -3.23 5.11 4.08
C THR A 167 -3.57 6.30 3.17
N PHE A 168 -2.76 6.61 2.16
CA PHE A 168 -3.11 7.62 1.16
C PHE A 168 -4.45 7.34 0.50
N LYS A 169 -4.66 6.12 -0.03
CA LYS A 169 -5.87 5.79 -0.78
C LYS A 169 -7.10 5.81 0.11
N LEU A 170 -6.99 5.35 1.36
CA LEU A 170 -8.05 5.40 2.35
C LEU A 170 -8.51 6.84 2.55
N PHE A 171 -7.62 7.74 2.97
CA PHE A 171 -8.00 9.12 3.24
C PHE A 171 -8.45 9.84 1.97
N TYR A 172 -7.81 9.59 0.83
CA TYR A 172 -8.21 10.17 -0.47
C TYR A 172 -9.64 9.76 -0.86
N THR A 173 -10.00 8.50 -0.63
CA THR A 173 -11.33 7.97 -0.97
C THR A 173 -12.40 8.61 -0.08
N TYR A 174 -12.10 8.78 1.21
CA TYR A 174 -13.05 9.32 2.18
C TYR A 174 -12.99 10.84 2.35
N GLN A 175 -12.11 11.56 1.64
CA GLN A 175 -11.99 13.03 1.75
C GLN A 175 -13.28 13.79 1.34
N LYS A 176 -14.11 13.20 0.47
CA LYS A 176 -15.31 13.86 -0.09
C LYS A 176 -16.57 13.40 0.62
N SER A 177 -16.65 13.66 1.92
CA SER A 177 -17.73 13.22 2.81
C SER A 177 -19.14 13.45 2.23
N TRP A 178 -19.38 14.58 1.56
CA TRP A 178 -20.70 14.92 0.97
C TRP A 178 -21.13 14.06 -0.25
N LEU A 179 -20.20 13.34 -0.89
CA LEU A 179 -20.51 12.39 -1.97
C LEU A 179 -20.76 10.97 -1.44
N LEU A 180 -20.58 10.76 -0.14
CA LEU A 180 -20.70 9.48 0.50
C LEU A 180 -22.11 9.28 1.05
N ALA A 181 -22.58 8.03 1.09
CA ALA A 181 -23.80 7.70 1.82
C ALA A 181 -23.64 8.04 3.32
N ASN A 182 -24.72 8.35 4.04
CA ASN A 182 -24.69 8.84 5.43
C ASN A 182 -23.75 8.04 6.38
N ARG A 183 -23.70 6.70 6.27
CA ARG A 183 -22.81 5.85 7.12
C ARG A 183 -21.32 6.00 6.82
N MET A 184 -20.98 6.48 5.64
CA MET A 184 -19.60 6.67 5.18
C MET A 184 -19.08 8.09 5.51
N VAL A 185 -19.98 9.03 5.82
CA VAL A 185 -19.67 10.34 6.43
C VAL A 185 -19.08 10.13 7.82
N GLU A 186 -19.73 9.32 8.66
CA GLU A 186 -19.25 8.99 10.02
C GLU A 186 -17.85 8.37 10.00
N LEU A 187 -17.61 7.45 9.06
CA LEU A 187 -16.28 6.85 8.87
C LEU A 187 -15.25 7.89 8.42
N SER A 188 -15.61 8.79 7.50
CA SER A 188 -14.74 9.90 7.09
C SER A 188 -14.35 10.77 8.28
N ASP A 189 -15.33 11.21 9.07
CA ASP A 189 -15.07 12.09 10.22
C ASP A 189 -14.19 11.38 11.26
N LEU A 190 -14.45 10.10 11.54
CA LEU A 190 -13.60 9.29 12.42
C LEU A 190 -12.16 9.20 11.90
N LEU A 191 -11.96 8.94 10.60
CA LEU A 191 -10.62 8.87 9.99
C LEU A 191 -9.84 10.17 10.17
N TYR A 192 -10.48 11.31 9.87
CA TYR A 192 -9.81 12.59 9.92
C TYR A 192 -9.59 13.10 11.36
N GLN A 193 -10.55 12.88 12.27
CA GLN A 193 -10.45 13.34 13.65
C GLN A 193 -9.49 12.50 14.49
N LYS A 194 -9.49 11.18 14.31
CA LYS A 194 -8.71 10.27 15.17
C LYS A 194 -7.33 9.94 14.61
N TYR A 195 -7.20 9.81 13.28
CA TYR A 195 -6.02 9.19 12.67
C TYR A 195 -5.17 10.13 11.82
N ALA A 196 -5.74 11.19 11.24
CA ALA A 196 -5.03 12.02 10.28
C ALA A 196 -3.72 12.60 10.82
N ILE A 197 -3.72 13.13 12.05
CA ILE A 197 -2.54 13.73 12.67
C ILE A 197 -1.42 12.69 12.85
N GLY A 198 -1.75 11.54 13.42
CA GLY A 198 -0.76 10.49 13.67
C GLY A 198 -0.14 9.91 12.40
N PHE A 199 -0.90 9.82 11.30
CA PHE A 199 -0.36 9.43 10.00
C PHE A 199 0.41 10.56 9.31
N LEU A 200 -0.04 11.81 9.46
CA LEU A 200 0.67 12.99 8.95
C LEU A 200 2.09 13.05 9.51
N GLU A 201 2.26 12.87 10.83
CA GLU A 201 3.57 12.81 11.49
C GLU A 201 4.45 11.69 10.91
N SER A 202 3.90 10.49 10.75
CA SER A 202 4.60 9.34 10.17
C SER A 202 5.07 9.59 8.73
N HIS A 203 4.22 10.20 7.90
CA HIS A 203 4.55 10.53 6.53
C HIS A 203 5.55 11.70 6.44
N LEU A 204 5.43 12.72 7.29
CA LEU A 204 6.40 13.80 7.37
C LEU A 204 7.79 13.28 7.77
N LYS A 205 7.88 12.34 8.72
CA LYS A 205 9.14 11.70 9.10
C LYS A 205 9.83 11.03 7.91
N ILE A 206 9.07 10.35 7.05
CA ILE A 206 9.61 9.76 5.80
C ILE A 206 10.17 10.83 4.88
N LEU A 207 9.41 11.90 4.65
CA LEU A 207 9.82 12.99 3.76
C LEU A 207 11.09 13.66 4.27
N TYR A 208 11.16 14.01 5.56
CA TYR A 208 12.33 14.64 6.16
C TYR A 208 13.57 13.73 6.24
N SER A 209 13.43 12.42 6.17
CA SER A 209 14.56 11.49 6.05
C SER A 209 15.18 11.46 4.65
N LYS A 210 14.45 11.84 3.59
CA LYS A 210 14.91 11.74 2.20
C LYS A 210 16.25 12.43 1.91
N PRO A 211 16.58 13.62 2.49
CA PRO A 211 17.86 14.27 2.24
C PRO A 211 19.08 13.55 2.83
N THR A 212 18.90 12.69 3.83
CA THR A 212 20.00 12.05 4.56
C THR A 212 20.02 10.52 4.41
N GLN A 213 18.93 9.94 3.92
CA GLN A 213 18.73 8.49 3.83
C GLN A 213 18.12 8.13 2.48
N PHE A 214 18.44 6.92 2.02
CA PHE A 214 17.70 6.31 0.93
C PHE A 214 16.26 6.05 1.37
N ILE A 215 15.31 6.49 0.54
CA ILE A 215 13.88 6.21 0.66
C ILE A 215 13.43 5.72 -0.72
N SER A 216 12.75 4.57 -0.77
CA SER A 216 12.18 4.06 -2.03
C SER A 216 11.22 5.08 -2.65
N ARG A 217 11.26 5.18 -3.99
CA ARG A 217 10.49 6.15 -4.78
C ARG A 217 8.99 6.10 -4.47
N LYS A 218 8.41 4.90 -4.40
CA LYS A 218 6.98 4.71 -4.11
C LYS A 218 6.60 5.17 -2.71
N THR A 219 7.37 4.81 -1.69
CA THR A 219 7.14 5.26 -0.30
C THR A 219 7.18 6.77 -0.21
N PHE A 220 8.17 7.41 -0.84
CA PHE A 220 8.29 8.87 -0.88
C PHE A 220 7.09 9.50 -1.58
N MET A 221 6.74 9.04 -2.78
CA MET A 221 5.62 9.55 -3.57
C MET A 221 4.29 9.47 -2.80
N PHE A 222 3.93 8.31 -2.24
CA PHE A 222 2.68 8.17 -1.50
C PHE A 222 2.66 8.98 -0.21
N SER A 223 3.82 9.18 0.43
CA SER A 223 3.94 10.07 1.59
C SER A 223 3.73 11.53 1.21
N ALA A 224 4.31 11.99 0.10
CA ALA A 224 4.08 13.34 -0.41
C ALA A 224 2.61 13.56 -0.81
N GLN A 225 1.98 12.57 -1.45
CA GLN A 225 0.55 12.61 -1.80
C GLN A 225 -0.35 12.64 -0.56
N PHE A 226 -0.01 11.89 0.50
CA PHE A 226 -0.73 11.95 1.77
C PHE A 226 -0.62 13.33 2.41
N VAL A 227 0.59 13.91 2.48
CA VAL A 227 0.79 15.26 3.02
C VAL A 227 0.01 16.31 2.21
N ALA A 228 0.00 16.20 0.88
CA ALA A 228 -0.78 17.08 0.02
C ALA A 228 -2.29 16.95 0.26
N LEU A 229 -2.78 15.76 0.62
CA LEU A 229 -4.17 15.55 1.03
C LEU A 229 -4.50 16.27 2.34
N CYS A 230 -3.59 16.20 3.31
CA CYS A 230 -3.72 16.83 4.63
C CYS A 230 -3.83 18.36 4.58
N LEU A 231 -3.33 19.01 3.52
CA LEU A 231 -3.50 20.46 3.31
C LEU A 231 -4.97 20.90 3.20
N LYS A 232 -5.88 19.97 2.87
CA LYS A 232 -7.31 20.26 2.68
C LYS A 232 -8.12 20.19 3.97
N HIS A 233 -7.51 19.79 5.09
CA HIS A 233 -8.20 19.56 6.36
C HIS A 233 -7.57 20.42 7.45
N THR A 234 -8.38 21.27 8.11
CA THR A 234 -7.90 22.35 8.97
C THR A 234 -6.97 21.89 10.10
N PRO A 235 -7.32 20.89 10.94
CA PRO A 235 -6.41 20.41 11.99
C PRO A 235 -5.02 19.97 11.50
N THR A 236 -4.96 19.35 10.32
CA THR A 236 -3.68 18.89 9.75
C THR A 236 -2.94 20.02 9.04
N LEU A 237 -3.66 20.98 8.46
CA LEU A 237 -3.10 22.19 7.88
C LEU A 237 -2.41 23.05 8.95
N ASP A 238 -3.03 23.23 10.11
CA ASP A 238 -2.47 24.01 11.22
C ASP A 238 -1.12 23.44 11.70
N LEU A 239 -0.94 22.11 11.65
CA LEU A 239 0.33 21.45 11.94
C LEU A 239 1.37 21.60 10.81
N LEU A 240 0.91 21.70 9.56
CA LEU A 240 1.77 21.81 8.38
C LEU A 240 2.28 23.23 8.15
N ILE A 241 1.47 24.25 8.37
CA ILE A 241 1.80 25.66 8.10
C ILE A 241 3.18 26.06 8.66
N PRO A 242 3.53 25.78 9.93
CA PRO A 242 4.82 26.21 10.50
C PRO A 242 6.05 25.59 9.84
N GLN A 243 5.88 24.47 9.12
CA GLN A 243 6.98 23.67 8.57
C GLN A 243 6.91 23.51 7.06
N ILE A 244 5.91 24.10 6.40
CA ILE A 244 5.66 23.89 4.97
C ILE A 244 6.79 24.44 4.09
N GLU A 245 7.36 25.59 4.46
CA GLU A 245 8.50 26.17 3.74
C GLU A 245 9.71 25.24 3.82
N LYS A 246 10.03 24.76 5.03
CA LYS A 246 11.10 23.79 5.26
C LYS A 246 10.88 22.53 4.43
N LEU A 247 9.67 21.96 4.46
CA LEU A 247 9.32 20.78 3.68
C LEU A 247 9.50 21.00 2.17
N LEU A 248 9.03 22.15 1.65
CA LEU A 248 9.14 22.49 0.25
C LEU A 248 10.61 22.63 -0.17
N VAL A 249 11.37 23.47 0.53
CA VAL A 249 12.73 23.85 0.13
C VAL A 249 13.74 22.74 0.42
N GLU A 250 13.68 22.12 1.60
CA GLU A 250 14.71 21.17 2.02
C GLU A 250 14.46 19.75 1.50
N VAL A 251 13.22 19.40 1.18
CA VAL A 251 12.85 18.04 0.76
C VAL A 251 12.32 18.01 -0.67
N LEU A 252 11.18 18.66 -0.92
CA LEU A 252 10.43 18.45 -2.17
C LEU A 252 11.17 19.04 -3.38
N VAL A 253 11.62 20.29 -3.31
CA VAL A 253 12.35 20.95 -4.41
C VAL A 253 13.63 20.18 -4.74
N LYS A 254 14.42 19.77 -3.74
CA LYS A 254 15.64 18.98 -3.96
C LYS A 254 15.34 17.62 -4.59
N SER A 255 14.20 17.01 -4.27
CA SER A 255 13.78 15.73 -4.85
C SER A 255 13.26 15.85 -6.28
N CYS A 256 12.92 17.06 -6.74
CA CYS A 256 12.50 17.34 -8.12
C CYS A 256 13.66 17.75 -9.03
N LEU A 257 14.87 17.90 -8.50
CA LEU A 257 16.05 18.17 -9.31
C LEU A 257 16.44 16.93 -10.12
N LEU A 258 16.92 17.14 -11.34
CA LEU A 258 17.48 16.06 -12.14
C LEU A 258 18.66 15.43 -11.39
N SER A 259 18.65 14.11 -11.31
CA SER A 259 19.82 13.37 -10.87
C SER A 259 20.98 13.59 -11.83
N GLN A 260 22.21 13.34 -11.37
CA GLN A 260 23.39 13.44 -12.23
C GLN A 260 23.27 12.55 -13.48
N LYS A 261 22.69 11.35 -13.34
CA LYS A 261 22.41 10.44 -14.44
C LYS A 261 21.43 11.04 -15.45
N GLU A 262 20.32 11.59 -14.97
CA GLU A 262 19.31 12.24 -15.82
C GLU A 262 19.87 13.48 -16.53
N TYR A 263 20.71 14.25 -15.83
CA TYR A 263 21.39 15.41 -16.43
C TYR A 263 22.38 14.99 -17.53
N ILE A 264 23.17 13.94 -17.31
CA ILE A 264 24.08 13.39 -18.33
C ILE A 264 23.26 12.86 -19.51
N MET A 265 22.22 12.08 -19.25
CA MET A 265 21.35 11.53 -20.29
C MET A 265 20.66 12.62 -21.12
N LEU A 266 20.16 13.68 -20.47
CA LEU A 266 19.56 14.82 -21.15
C LEU A 266 20.57 15.53 -22.08
N ASN A 267 21.84 15.60 -21.70
CA ASN A 267 22.88 16.24 -22.51
C ASN A 267 23.42 15.33 -23.62
N ASP A 268 23.60 14.04 -23.35
CA ASP A 268 24.22 13.09 -24.27
C ASP A 268 23.22 12.51 -25.29
N ASP A 269 22.00 12.20 -24.84
CA ASP A 269 20.90 11.69 -25.67
C ASP A 269 19.53 12.22 -25.19
N PRO A 270 19.16 13.44 -25.59
CA PRO A 270 17.89 14.05 -25.21
C PRO A 270 16.65 13.24 -25.62
N VAL A 271 16.74 12.46 -26.71
CA VAL A 271 15.61 11.66 -27.21
C VAL A 271 15.35 10.49 -26.27
N GLU A 272 16.41 9.80 -25.86
CA GLU A 272 16.29 8.71 -24.91
C GLU A 272 15.87 9.21 -23.52
N PHE A 273 16.31 10.40 -23.11
CA PHE A 273 15.82 11.04 -21.88
C PHE A 273 14.30 11.23 -21.91
N ILE A 274 13.74 11.77 -23.02
CA ILE A 274 12.29 11.94 -23.16
C ILE A 274 11.58 10.59 -23.07
N ARG A 275 12.05 9.56 -23.79
CA ARG A 275 11.47 8.21 -23.73
C ARG A 275 11.48 7.62 -22.33
N TYR A 276 12.59 7.77 -21.62
CA TYR A 276 12.74 7.31 -20.24
C TYR A 276 11.75 8.03 -19.31
N THR A 277 11.58 9.36 -19.46
CA THR A 277 10.60 10.11 -18.66
C THR A 277 9.16 9.69 -18.95
N GLU A 278 8.79 9.48 -20.21
CA GLU A 278 7.45 9.03 -20.60
C GLU A 278 7.14 7.63 -20.05
N GLN A 279 8.07 6.67 -20.19
CA GLN A 279 7.92 5.32 -19.63
C GLN A 279 7.82 5.35 -18.09
N SER A 280 8.63 6.17 -17.44
CA SER A 280 8.58 6.36 -15.98
C SER A 280 7.23 6.89 -15.52
N HIS A 281 6.66 7.86 -16.26
CA HIS A 281 5.35 8.42 -15.98
C HIS A 281 4.22 7.40 -16.21
N GLU A 282 4.29 6.58 -17.26
CA GLU A 282 3.32 5.52 -17.52
C GLU A 282 3.33 4.44 -16.43
N GLU A 283 4.50 4.02 -15.94
CA GLU A 283 4.56 3.00 -14.86
C GLU A 283 4.04 3.48 -13.50
N GLU A 284 4.08 4.79 -13.26
CA GLU A 284 3.54 5.45 -12.07
C GLU A 284 2.03 5.76 -12.20
N THR A 285 1.56 6.11 -13.41
CA THR A 285 0.13 6.40 -13.69
C THR A 285 -0.71 5.16 -13.97
N LEU A 286 -0.19 4.12 -14.64
CA LEU A 286 -0.89 2.84 -14.90
C LEU A 286 -1.18 2.04 -13.63
N LYS A 287 -0.61 2.43 -12.49
CA LYS A 287 -0.97 1.88 -11.18
C LYS A 287 -2.09 2.67 -10.50
N ILE A 288 -2.53 3.82 -11.02
CA ILE A 288 -3.51 4.71 -10.37
C ILE A 288 -4.93 4.55 -10.95
N CYS A 289 -5.09 3.89 -12.09
CA CYS A 289 -6.39 3.52 -12.66
C CYS A 289 -6.87 2.13 -12.18
#